data_AF-A0A212K384-F1
#
_entry.id   AF-A0A212K384-F1
#
_cell.length_a   1.000
_cell.length_b   1.000
_cell.length_c   1.000
_cell.angle_alpha   90.00
_cell.angle_beta   90.00
_cell.angle_gamma   90.00
#
_symmetry.space_group_name_H-M   'P 1'
#
loop_
_entity.id
_entity.type
_entity.pdbx_description
1 polymer ?
#
loop_
_entity_poly.entity_id
_entity_poly.type
_entity_poly.pdbx_seq_one_letter_code
_entity_poly.pdbx_strand_id
1 'polypeptide(L)'
;MPTDGRDGACHTGRWSFAGGSAMHEAAIVAGLMKILERQAALHGVSRIARVNLKVGKLKAVEPQALVACFEIFAEGGVAEGAELCIDHLPVRGRCAACGREFEVAGYRFRCPDCESGDVRVTGGEELYVESFEAAEAAGASGGG
;
A
#
# COMPACT_ATOMS: atom_id res chain seq x y z
N MET A 1 -40.61 -10.62 42.17
CA MET A 1 -39.48 -11.09 43.01
C MET A 1 -38.75 -12.20 42.25
N PRO A 2 -37.40 -12.27 42.33
CA PRO A 2 -36.44 -12.18 41.19
C PRO A 2 -35.92 -13.55 40.70
N THR A 3 -35.01 -13.72 39.70
CA THR A 3 -33.93 -12.88 39.10
C THR A 3 -34.00 -12.77 37.56
N ASP A 4 -33.39 -11.76 36.92
CA ASP A 4 -32.02 -11.62 36.33
C ASP A 4 -31.62 -12.69 35.28
N GLY A 5 -31.04 -12.20 34.17
CA GLY A 5 -30.65 -12.95 32.96
C GLY A 5 -30.20 -11.99 31.86
N ARG A 6 -29.20 -11.15 32.15
CA ARG A 6 -28.59 -10.22 31.18
C ARG A 6 -27.61 -10.96 30.28
N ASP A 7 -27.95 -11.06 29.00
CA ASP A 7 -26.99 -11.19 27.90
C ASP A 7 -27.45 -10.25 26.77
N GLY A 8 -26.69 -9.24 26.34
CA GLY A 8 -25.23 -9.14 26.34
C GLY A 8 -24.65 -9.25 24.92
N ALA A 9 -25.49 -9.46 23.91
CA ALA A 9 -25.08 -9.51 22.51
C ALA A 9 -24.92 -8.11 21.92
N CYS A 10 -23.67 -7.62 21.92
CA CYS A 10 -23.27 -6.41 21.21
C CYS A 10 -23.71 -6.46 19.74
N HIS A 11 -24.27 -5.35 19.26
CA HIS A 11 -24.55 -5.06 17.85
C HIS A 11 -23.24 -4.84 17.06
N THR A 12 -22.43 -5.89 16.93
CA THR A 12 -21.31 -5.88 15.98
C THR A 12 -21.87 -6.01 14.57
N GLY A 13 -21.39 -5.14 13.68
CA GLY A 13 -21.95 -4.98 12.34
C GLY A 13 -22.00 -6.28 11.54
N ARG A 14 -23.06 -6.46 10.76
CA ARG A 14 -23.22 -7.59 9.84
C ARG A 14 -22.34 -7.37 8.60
N TRP A 15 -21.03 -7.57 8.73
CA TRP A 15 -20.08 -7.43 7.63
C TRP A 15 -20.31 -8.53 6.57
N SER A 16 -21.06 -8.22 5.51
CA SER A 16 -21.12 -9.06 4.31
C SER A 16 -19.95 -8.72 3.38
N PHE A 17 -18.74 -9.16 3.74
CA PHE A 17 -17.59 -9.14 2.83
C PHE A 17 -17.76 -10.23 1.76
N ALA A 18 -17.91 -9.81 0.51
CA ALA A 18 -17.87 -10.70 -0.65
C ALA A 18 -16.54 -10.51 -1.40
N GLY A 19 -15.77 -11.59 -1.59
CA GLY A 19 -14.58 -11.60 -2.45
C GLY A 19 -13.24 -11.68 -1.71
N GLY A 20 -12.26 -12.35 -2.34
CA GLY A 20 -10.96 -12.70 -1.73
C GLY A 20 -9.98 -11.55 -1.51
N SER A 21 -10.31 -10.32 -1.94
CA SER A 21 -9.46 -9.12 -1.85
C SER A 21 -9.50 -8.42 -0.48
N ALA A 22 -10.15 -8.99 0.53
CA ALA A 22 -10.12 -8.44 1.89
C ALA A 22 -8.86 -8.87 2.66
N MET A 23 -8.37 -10.11 2.44
CA MET A 23 -7.23 -10.65 3.19
C MET A 23 -5.86 -10.38 2.55
N HIS A 24 -5.79 -10.26 1.22
CA HIS A 24 -4.54 -9.95 0.52
C HIS A 24 -4.08 -8.51 0.83
N GLU A 25 -4.97 -7.55 0.67
CA GLU A 25 -4.77 -6.14 0.96
C GLU A 25 -4.53 -5.88 2.46
N ALA A 26 -5.30 -6.52 3.36
CA ALA A 26 -5.05 -6.40 4.80
C ALA A 26 -3.68 -6.94 5.22
N ALA A 27 -3.17 -8.02 4.58
CA ALA A 27 -1.83 -8.53 4.85
C ALA A 27 -0.73 -7.55 4.39
N ILE A 28 -0.94 -6.87 3.25
CA ILE A 28 -0.04 -5.81 2.76
C ILE A 28 -0.03 -4.63 3.75
N VAL A 29 -1.19 -4.13 4.14
CA VAL A 29 -1.32 -2.99 5.08
C VAL A 29 -0.75 -3.34 6.46
N ALA A 30 -1.00 -4.54 6.99
CA ALA A 30 -0.42 -4.98 8.26
C ALA A 30 1.12 -5.08 8.21
N GLY A 31 1.71 -5.36 7.03
CA GLY A 31 3.14 -5.28 6.81
C GLY A 31 3.64 -3.83 6.73
N LEU A 32 2.92 -2.98 6.00
CA LEU A 32 3.18 -1.55 5.85
C LEU A 32 3.23 -0.84 7.21
N MET A 33 2.21 -1.02 8.06
CA MET A 33 2.16 -0.38 9.38
C MET A 33 3.36 -0.70 10.24
N LYS A 34 3.80 -1.98 10.29
CA LYS A 34 4.99 -2.39 11.04
C LYS A 34 6.29 -1.75 10.52
N ILE A 35 6.37 -1.48 9.21
CA ILE A 35 7.50 -0.75 8.62
C ILE A 35 7.44 0.71 9.06
N LEU A 36 6.28 1.35 8.93
CA LEU A 36 6.06 2.75 9.30
C LEU A 36 6.31 3.02 10.78
N GLU A 37 5.73 2.23 11.68
CA GLU A 37 5.96 2.29 13.14
C GLU A 37 7.44 2.16 13.49
N ARG A 38 8.13 1.19 12.88
CA ARG A 38 9.56 0.97 13.13
C ARG A 38 10.41 2.13 12.63
N GLN A 39 10.15 2.66 11.43
CA GLN A 39 10.89 3.80 10.90
C GLN A 39 10.59 5.09 11.68
N ALA A 40 9.32 5.33 12.02
CA ALA A 40 8.90 6.46 12.84
C ALA A 40 9.61 6.44 14.21
N ALA A 41 9.65 5.29 14.89
CA ALA A 41 10.38 5.12 16.15
C ALA A 41 11.90 5.34 16.00
N LEU A 42 12.52 4.88 14.91
CA LEU A 42 13.95 5.09 14.63
C LEU A 42 14.30 6.56 14.36
N HIS A 43 13.39 7.31 13.73
CA HIS A 43 13.57 8.71 13.39
C HIS A 43 12.98 9.70 14.41
N GLY A 44 12.37 9.21 15.51
CA GLY A 44 11.72 10.05 16.50
C GLY A 44 10.44 10.75 16.03
N VAL A 45 9.84 10.27 14.93
CA VAL A 45 8.61 10.81 14.35
C VAL A 45 7.41 10.31 15.14
N SER A 46 6.66 11.22 15.75
CA SER A 46 5.44 10.90 16.51
C SER A 46 4.19 10.76 15.62
N ARG A 47 4.17 11.41 14.45
CA ARG A 47 3.07 11.37 13.49
C ARG A 47 3.56 11.49 12.05
N ILE A 48 2.98 10.71 11.16
CA ILE A 48 3.22 10.70 9.72
C ILE A 48 2.08 11.49 9.04
N ALA A 49 2.41 12.34 8.07
CA ALA A 49 1.46 13.10 7.27
C ALA A 49 1.19 12.47 5.90
N ARG A 50 2.20 11.84 5.27
CA ARG A 50 2.05 11.12 4.00
C ARG A 50 2.91 9.86 3.95
N VAL A 51 2.41 8.84 3.26
CA VAL A 51 3.13 7.61 2.93
C VAL A 51 3.12 7.44 1.41
N ASN A 52 4.30 7.36 0.79
CA ASN A 52 4.46 7.09 -0.64
C ASN A 52 4.74 5.59 -0.86
N LEU A 53 3.79 4.88 -1.45
CA LEU A 53 3.87 3.44 -1.72
C LEU A 53 4.02 3.19 -3.23
N LYS A 54 4.97 2.33 -3.60
CA LYS A 54 5.14 1.86 -4.98
C LYS A 54 4.49 0.49 -5.13
N VAL A 55 3.64 0.35 -6.14
CA VAL A 55 2.91 -0.89 -6.43
C VAL A 55 3.08 -1.23 -7.91
N GLY A 56 3.81 -2.29 -8.23
CA GLY A 56 3.97 -2.75 -9.60
C GLY A 56 2.64 -3.19 -10.22
N LYS A 57 2.40 -2.87 -11.50
CA LYS A 57 1.14 -3.17 -12.21
C LYS A 57 0.76 -4.67 -12.28
N LEU A 58 1.67 -5.60 -11.99
CA LEU A 58 1.37 -7.04 -11.87
C LEU A 58 0.95 -7.45 -10.45
N LYS A 59 1.19 -6.61 -9.44
CA LYS A 59 0.49 -6.71 -8.15
C LYS A 59 -0.94 -6.21 -8.38
N ALA A 60 -1.85 -7.16 -8.62
CA ALA A 60 -3.27 -6.91 -8.83
C ALA A 60 -3.99 -6.50 -7.53
N VAL A 61 -3.49 -5.43 -6.90
CA VAL A 61 -3.99 -4.78 -5.70
C VAL A 61 -5.03 -3.75 -6.13
N GLU A 62 -6.19 -3.74 -5.47
CA GLU A 62 -7.20 -2.70 -5.68
C GLU A 62 -6.84 -1.45 -4.85
N PRO A 63 -6.51 -0.29 -5.47
CA PRO A 63 -6.07 0.89 -4.71
C PRO A 63 -7.10 1.37 -3.71
N GLN A 64 -8.40 1.29 -4.03
CA GLN A 64 -9.47 1.71 -3.11
C GLN A 64 -9.54 0.81 -1.87
N ALA A 65 -9.35 -0.50 -2.04
CA ALA A 65 -9.32 -1.44 -0.92
C ALA A 65 -8.07 -1.25 -0.06
N LEU A 66 -6.92 -0.97 -0.68
CA LEU A 66 -5.68 -0.70 0.05
C LEU A 66 -5.78 0.57 0.91
N VAL A 67 -6.33 1.67 0.38
CA VAL A 67 -6.56 2.91 1.12
C VAL A 67 -7.54 2.68 2.27
N ALA A 68 -8.68 2.04 2.03
CA ALA A 68 -9.66 1.76 3.08
C ALA A 68 -9.10 0.86 4.19
N CYS A 69 -8.31 -0.17 3.84
CA CYS A 69 -7.58 -0.96 4.83
C CYS A 69 -6.54 -0.13 5.58
N PHE A 70 -5.81 0.75 4.91
CA PHE A 70 -4.81 1.62 5.55
C PHE A 70 -5.45 2.56 6.57
N GLU A 71 -6.56 3.24 6.24
CA GLU A 71 -7.28 4.11 7.18
C GLU A 71 -7.69 3.37 8.46
N ILE A 72 -8.25 2.17 8.33
CA ILE A 72 -8.67 1.32 9.47
C ILE A 72 -7.46 0.89 10.33
N PHE A 73 -6.34 0.56 9.71
CA PHE A 73 -5.13 0.11 10.43
C PHE A 73 -4.30 1.27 11.00
N ALA A 74 -4.48 2.49 10.48
CA ALA A 74 -3.79 3.69 10.93
C ALA A 74 -4.48 4.36 12.14
N GLU A 75 -5.75 4.06 12.41
CA GLU A 75 -6.52 4.56 13.56
C GLU A 75 -5.80 4.25 14.90
N GLY A 76 -5.54 5.29 15.71
CA GLY A 76 -4.80 5.17 16.97
C GLY A 76 -3.29 4.97 16.83
N GLY A 77 -2.74 5.00 15.61
CA GLY A 77 -1.33 4.76 15.31
C GLY A 77 -0.56 6.01 14.85
N VAL A 78 0.75 5.85 14.61
CA VAL A 78 1.62 6.94 14.12
C VAL A 78 1.22 7.48 12.75
N ALA A 79 0.42 6.74 11.98
CA ALA A 79 -0.07 7.12 10.65
C ALA A 79 -1.52 7.64 10.67
N GLU A 80 -2.12 7.89 11.84
CA GLU A 80 -3.51 8.33 11.93
C GLU A 80 -3.74 9.64 11.15
N GLY A 81 -4.60 9.58 10.13
CA GLY A 81 -4.88 10.70 9.23
C GLY A 81 -3.79 10.99 8.20
N ALA A 82 -2.84 10.08 7.97
CA ALA A 82 -1.85 10.21 6.92
C ALA A 82 -2.45 9.98 5.51
N GLU A 83 -1.98 10.73 4.52
CA GLU A 83 -2.32 10.51 3.11
C GLU A 83 -1.53 9.31 2.56
N LEU A 84 -2.22 8.29 2.01
CA LEU A 84 -1.57 7.17 1.33
C LEU A 84 -1.51 7.44 -0.18
N CYS A 85 -0.34 7.81 -0.69
CA CYS A 85 -0.10 8.03 -2.11
C CYS A 85 0.43 6.74 -2.76
N ILE A 86 -0.38 6.14 -3.64
CA ILE A 86 -0.02 4.91 -4.38
C ILE A 86 0.45 5.31 -5.78
N ASP A 87 1.69 4.96 -6.13
CA ASP A 87 2.24 5.14 -7.48
C ASP A 87 2.51 3.78 -8.15
N HIS A 88 2.00 3.63 -9.38
CA HIS A 88 1.94 2.36 -10.09
C HIS A 88 3.15 2.15 -11.00
N LEU A 89 4.11 1.35 -10.54
CA LEU A 89 5.30 1.03 -11.32
C LEU A 89 4.94 0.25 -12.60
N PRO A 90 5.43 0.69 -13.78
CA PRO A 90 5.14 0.01 -15.04
C PRO A 90 5.73 -1.39 -15.09
N VAL A 91 5.11 -2.26 -15.88
CA VAL A 91 5.68 -3.59 -16.17
C VAL A 91 6.92 -3.38 -17.02
N ARG A 92 8.07 -3.88 -16.56
CA ARG A 92 9.34 -3.83 -17.31
C ARG A 92 9.71 -5.23 -17.76
N GLY A 93 10.18 -5.32 -19.00
CA GLY A 93 10.60 -6.58 -19.61
C GLY A 93 11.95 -6.43 -20.27
N ARG A 94 12.74 -7.50 -20.25
CA ARG A 94 14.00 -7.64 -20.96
C ARG A 94 13.87 -8.73 -22.02
N CYS A 95 14.13 -8.39 -23.28
CA CYS A 95 14.16 -9.37 -24.35
C CYS A 95 15.37 -10.30 -24.19
N ALA A 96 15.15 -11.61 -24.23
CA ALA A 96 16.24 -12.59 -24.17
C ALA A 96 17.06 -12.65 -25.47
N ALA A 97 16.45 -12.34 -26.62
CA ALA A 97 17.10 -12.43 -27.94
C ALA A 97 18.07 -11.27 -28.23
N CYS A 98 17.72 -10.03 -27.89
CA CYS A 98 18.58 -8.85 -28.12
C CYS A 98 19.09 -8.19 -26.83
N GLY A 99 18.70 -8.70 -25.66
CA GLY A 99 19.12 -8.19 -24.35
C GLY A 99 18.48 -6.87 -23.90
N ARG A 100 17.66 -6.23 -24.74
CA ARG A 100 17.08 -4.90 -24.50
C ARG A 100 15.97 -4.90 -23.44
N GLU A 101 16.00 -3.89 -22.58
CA GLU A 101 14.99 -3.58 -21.58
C GLU A 101 14.00 -2.52 -22.10
N PHE A 102 12.71 -2.71 -21.83
CA PHE A 102 11.63 -1.83 -22.27
C PHE A 102 10.40 -1.94 -21.34
N GLU A 103 9.51 -0.94 -21.40
CA GLU A 103 8.20 -0.99 -20.73
C GLU A 103 7.20 -1.82 -21.55
N VAL A 104 6.53 -2.77 -20.89
CA VAL A 104 5.47 -3.59 -21.47
C VAL A 104 4.13 -2.87 -21.36
N ALA A 105 3.83 -2.04 -22.35
CA ALA A 105 2.52 -1.40 -22.49
C ALA A 105 1.43 -2.42 -22.86
N GLY A 106 0.27 -2.33 -22.22
CA GLY A 106 -0.93 -3.12 -22.57
C GLY A 106 -0.74 -4.64 -22.55
N TYR A 107 0.15 -5.16 -21.69
CA TYR A 107 0.53 -6.59 -21.62
C TYR A 107 1.06 -7.18 -22.95
N ARG A 108 1.57 -6.34 -23.86
CA ARG A 108 2.16 -6.77 -25.13
C ARG A 108 3.63 -7.13 -24.94
N PHE A 109 3.89 -8.36 -24.50
CA PHE A 109 5.24 -8.92 -24.34
C PHE A 109 5.91 -9.19 -25.69
N ARG A 110 6.31 -8.12 -26.39
CA ARG A 110 7.07 -8.17 -27.64
C ARG A 110 8.13 -7.08 -27.65
N CYS A 111 9.37 -7.42 -27.96
CA CYS A 111 10.46 -6.46 -28.05
C CYS A 111 10.21 -5.45 -29.20
N PRO A 112 10.35 -4.14 -28.98
CA PRO A 112 10.18 -3.14 -30.02
C PRO A 112 11.30 -3.13 -31.07
N ASP A 113 12.51 -3.61 -30.73
CA ASP A 113 13.68 -3.54 -31.61
C ASP A 113 13.91 -4.81 -32.45
N CYS A 114 13.54 -5.99 -31.96
CA CYS A 114 13.76 -7.27 -32.67
C CYS A 114 12.48 -8.11 -32.86
N GLU A 115 11.32 -7.57 -32.47
CA GLU A 115 10.00 -8.20 -32.56
C GLU A 115 9.83 -9.58 -31.89
N SER A 116 10.85 -10.08 -31.19
CA SER A 116 10.79 -11.33 -30.44
C SER A 116 9.75 -11.26 -29.31
N GLY A 117 9.01 -12.36 -29.14
CA GLY A 117 8.12 -12.58 -27.99
C GLY A 117 8.83 -13.15 -26.76
N ASP A 118 10.13 -13.46 -26.86
CA ASP A 118 10.92 -13.97 -25.74
C ASP A 118 11.35 -12.80 -24.84
N VAL A 119 10.47 -12.47 -23.88
CA VAL A 119 10.56 -11.31 -22.99
C VAL A 119 10.43 -11.80 -21.55
N ARG A 120 11.51 -11.65 -20.80
CA ARG A 120 11.54 -11.91 -19.36
C ARG A 120 11.07 -10.67 -18.59
N VAL A 121 10.10 -10.82 -17.71
CA VAL A 121 9.70 -9.73 -16.78
C VAL A 121 10.87 -9.42 -15.85
N THR A 122 11.19 -8.12 -15.70
CA THR A 122 12.24 -7.60 -14.83
C THR A 122 11.75 -6.55 -13.83
N GLY A 123 10.49 -6.10 -13.94
CA GLY A 123 9.87 -5.18 -12.98
C GLY A 123 8.37 -5.06 -13.19
N GLY A 124 7.68 -4.44 -12.23
CA GLY A 124 6.22 -4.39 -12.15
C GLY A 124 5.61 -5.44 -11.21
N GLU A 125 6.44 -6.24 -10.52
CA GLU A 125 6.03 -7.16 -9.44
C GLU A 125 6.46 -6.65 -8.05
N GLU A 126 6.98 -5.42 -7.95
CA GLU A 126 7.45 -4.85 -6.70
C GLU A 126 6.31 -4.28 -5.85
N LEU A 127 6.48 -4.30 -4.52
CA LEU A 127 5.65 -3.55 -3.57
C LEU A 127 6.54 -3.10 -2.41
N TYR A 128 6.72 -1.79 -2.23
CA TYR A 128 7.57 -1.22 -1.19
C TYR A 128 7.21 0.24 -0.87
N VAL A 129 7.61 0.70 0.31
CA VAL A 129 7.51 2.11 0.73
C VAL A 129 8.68 2.88 0.10
N GLU A 130 8.38 3.88 -0.71
CA GLU A 130 9.39 4.78 -1.30
C GLU A 130 9.86 5.79 -0.25
N SER A 131 8.92 6.44 0.43
CA SER A 131 9.19 7.41 1.50
C SER A 131 7.96 7.62 2.39
N PHE A 132 8.17 8.29 3.53
CA PHE A 132 7.10 8.84 4.34
C PHE A 132 7.48 10.26 4.76
N GLU A 133 6.49 11.13 4.93
CA GLU A 133 6.66 12.52 5.38
C GLU A 133 6.16 12.62 6.84
N ALA A 134 6.98 13.18 7.73
CA ALA A 134 6.55 13.47 9.09
C ALA A 134 5.49 14.59 9.08
N ALA A 135 4.54 14.54 10.01
CA ALA A 135 3.67 15.67 10.27
C ALA A 135 4.46 16.73 11.05
N GLU A 136 4.67 17.89 10.44
CA GLU A 136 5.23 19.06 11.11
C GLU A 136 4.43 19.37 12.38
N ALA A 137 5.09 19.42 13.53
CA ALA A 137 4.46 19.89 14.75
C ALA A 137 4.16 21.39 14.58
N ALA A 138 2.88 21.72 14.41
CA ALA A 138 2.45 23.09 14.13
C ALA A 138 2.75 24.04 15.32
N GLY A 139 3.93 24.66 15.33
CA GLY A 139 4.26 25.75 16.24
C GLY A 139 5.73 26.04 16.52
N ALA A 140 6.37 26.86 15.69
CA ALA A 140 7.28 27.95 16.11
C ALA A 140 7.50 28.94 14.96
N SER A 141 7.76 30.22 15.26
CA SER A 141 7.57 31.36 14.34
C SER A 141 8.84 32.15 13.99
N GLY A 142 8.75 32.94 12.91
CA GLY A 142 9.69 34.03 12.56
C GLY A 142 10.39 33.80 11.22
N GLY A 143 10.51 34.77 10.30
CA GLY A 143 10.17 36.19 10.35
C GLY A 143 11.29 36.99 9.70
N GLY A 144 10.96 37.78 8.67
CA GLY A 144 11.91 38.61 7.90
C GLY A 144 11.17 39.59 7.02
#